data_AF-A0A9D0XLX2-F1
#
_entry.id   AF-A0A9D0XLX2-F1
#
_cell.length_a   1.000
_cell.length_b   1.000
_cell.length_c   1.000
_cell.angle_alpha   90.00
_cell.angle_beta   90.00
_cell.angle_gamma   90.00
#
_symmetry.space_group_name_H-M   'P 1'
#
loop_
_entity.id
_entity.type
_entity.pdbx_description
1 polymer ?
#
loop_
_entity_poly.entity_id
_entity_poly.type
_entity_poly.pdbx_seq_one_letter_code
_entity_poly.pdbx_strand_id
1 'polypeptide(L)'
;MKKMATVFASTDLFNNKHPLYPGNLRFYFNPITGLAEPIAREYGSLHNYDRSTLALFLEKPRPNNYRHNKLRNDPVIKIILNNKEFQKQYLRENEIISDELFLDTLLMEIGPKMETVVKKVYRNWPFYKLPTVKLYENAQYIRDVLHPATDFISAYFAKKNPNTITLHIRNNQYLPVEVAYLSWKDTLIMQPVAGTIIPSKEVMNPNDIYLYDFKMPPGYDIDSMLSQLTIHYGMLGTTAPKRKSLVFPWPYEQRLNQGRNPIVKPANYKDFNFIQEKDKHIIVPEGKWQIYKDLVIPEGKIFRLEAGASLDMVNGAKIICNSTLKSIGTKNNPVVIMSSDSTSRGIIILRAPERSRLEYTELKYLSCPKDYGYGIPGAITFFESPVDIVHTTFSDNQIGDDFLNIVRTNFTIDEATFQNINADAFDCDFCNGEITNSKFLNIGNDAIDVSGTKIKIANVYMERVQDKGLSAGEDSYMEAKNVIIKNSSLALTAKDKSHLVASDITIEDCDIGISLFQKKPEFGPATANLKNVTMALIHPEPFYYLVEDRSVLYVDGTLIDTTSAEVKSLLYGNKYGEASKRKK
;
A
#
# COMPACT_ATOMS: atom_id res chain seq x y z
N MET A 1 9.89 28.62 -28.53
CA MET A 1 10.04 27.68 -27.40
C MET A 1 10.29 26.25 -27.84
N LYS A 2 9.50 25.66 -28.75
CA LYS A 2 9.72 24.28 -29.24
C LYS A 2 11.18 23.95 -29.60
N LYS A 3 11.83 24.72 -30.49
CA LYS A 3 13.26 24.52 -30.84
C LYS A 3 14.20 24.53 -29.61
N MET A 4 13.92 25.36 -28.61
CA MET A 4 14.68 25.38 -27.35
C MET A 4 14.46 24.12 -26.53
N ALA A 5 13.20 23.70 -26.40
CA ALA A 5 12.83 22.47 -25.71
C ALA A 5 13.51 21.25 -26.35
N THR A 6 13.50 21.14 -27.69
CA THR A 6 14.16 20.06 -28.42
C THR A 6 15.67 20.01 -28.15
N VAL A 7 16.36 21.16 -28.14
CA VAL A 7 17.79 21.23 -27.82
C VAL A 7 18.08 20.71 -26.41
N PHE A 8 17.30 21.14 -25.42
CA PHE A 8 17.47 20.72 -24.03
C PHE A 8 17.13 19.23 -23.86
N ALA A 9 16.00 18.75 -24.38
CA ALA A 9 15.63 17.34 -24.33
C ALA A 9 16.72 16.46 -24.98
N SER A 10 17.27 16.90 -26.11
CA SER A 10 18.40 16.21 -26.75
C SER A 10 19.62 16.11 -25.82
N THR A 11 19.90 17.14 -25.01
CA THR A 11 21.01 17.05 -24.04
C THR A 11 20.78 15.99 -22.96
N ASP A 12 19.54 15.71 -22.58
CA ASP A 12 19.22 14.65 -21.63
C ASP A 12 19.34 13.25 -22.30
N LEU A 13 18.80 13.09 -23.51
CA LEU A 13 18.93 11.83 -24.27
C LEU A 13 20.39 11.45 -24.55
N PHE A 14 21.24 12.43 -24.86
CA PHE A 14 22.67 12.22 -25.09
C PHE A 14 23.52 12.21 -23.80
N ASN A 15 22.90 12.38 -22.63
CA ASN A 15 23.62 12.53 -21.37
C ASN A 15 24.70 13.61 -21.38
N ASN A 16 24.43 14.75 -22.01
CA ASN A 16 25.47 15.73 -22.22
C ASN A 16 24.98 17.16 -22.13
N LYS A 17 25.31 17.79 -21.00
CA LYS A 17 24.98 19.18 -20.68
C LYS A 17 25.94 20.19 -21.30
N HIS A 18 27.00 19.73 -21.97
CA HIS A 18 28.03 20.61 -22.54
C HIS A 18 27.50 21.66 -23.53
N PRO A 19 26.50 21.34 -24.37
CA PRO A 19 25.90 22.32 -25.27
C PRO A 19 25.11 23.43 -24.57
N LEU A 20 24.79 23.27 -23.29
CA LEU A 20 24.03 24.24 -22.51
C LEU A 20 24.93 25.23 -21.75
N TYR A 21 26.24 24.98 -21.63
CA TYR A 21 27.12 25.87 -20.87
C TYR A 21 27.21 27.27 -21.50
N PRO A 22 27.41 28.31 -20.66
CA PRO A 22 27.73 29.65 -21.14
C PRO A 22 28.95 29.62 -22.07
N GLY A 23 28.74 30.00 -23.33
CA GLY A 23 29.74 29.93 -24.40
C GLY A 23 29.45 28.88 -25.49
N ASN A 24 28.67 27.85 -25.19
CA ASN A 24 28.31 26.78 -26.13
C ASN A 24 26.85 26.87 -26.59
N LEU A 25 25.95 27.30 -25.70
CA LEU A 25 24.60 27.67 -26.10
C LEU A 25 24.67 29.03 -26.81
N ARG A 26 24.45 29.03 -28.13
CA ARG A 26 24.42 30.24 -28.95
C ARG A 26 23.00 30.48 -29.47
N PHE A 27 22.73 31.72 -29.82
CA PHE A 27 21.47 32.11 -30.43
C PHE A 27 21.73 32.71 -31.79
N TYR A 28 21.09 32.17 -32.82
CA TYR A 28 20.98 32.82 -34.11
C TYR A 28 19.72 33.67 -34.12
N PHE A 29 19.88 34.97 -34.30
CA PHE A 29 18.73 35.84 -34.53
C PHE A 29 18.29 35.66 -35.99
N ASN A 30 17.14 35.04 -36.19
CA ASN A 30 16.57 34.84 -37.51
C ASN A 30 15.87 36.13 -37.95
N PRO A 31 16.41 36.87 -38.95
CA PRO A 31 15.87 38.18 -39.33
C PRO A 31 14.50 38.08 -40.02
N ILE A 32 14.12 36.89 -40.52
CA ILE A 32 12.82 36.66 -41.18
C ILE A 32 11.72 36.50 -40.15
N THR A 33 11.98 35.73 -39.09
CA THR A 33 10.97 35.43 -38.05
C THR A 33 11.04 36.37 -36.85
N GLY A 34 12.13 37.13 -36.71
CA GLY A 34 12.41 37.96 -35.53
C GLY A 34 12.70 37.15 -34.27
N LEU A 35 12.99 35.85 -34.38
CA LEU A 35 13.18 34.95 -33.24
C LEU A 35 14.65 34.63 -33.01
N ALA A 36 15.03 34.53 -31.73
CA ALA A 36 16.28 33.93 -31.31
C ALA A 36 16.17 32.39 -31.34
N GLU A 37 16.90 31.76 -32.25
CA GLU A 37 16.91 30.31 -32.43
C GLU A 37 18.14 29.70 -31.74
N PRO A 38 17.96 28.66 -30.91
CA PRO A 38 19.06 28.05 -30.20
C PRO A 38 19.92 27.23 -31.16
N ILE A 39 21.23 27.43 -31.06
CA ILE A 39 22.24 26.62 -31.73
C ILE A 39 23.10 26.00 -30.63
N ALA A 40 22.92 24.69 -30.45
CA ALA A 40 23.78 23.87 -29.61
C ALA A 40 25.05 23.50 -30.37
N ARG A 41 26.21 23.68 -29.73
CA ARG A 41 27.51 23.21 -30.23
C ARG A 41 28.15 22.29 -29.21
N GLU A 42 29.07 21.45 -29.68
CA GLU A 42 29.92 20.60 -28.82
C GLU A 42 29.15 19.58 -27.96
N TYR A 43 28.39 18.70 -28.61
CA TYR A 43 27.96 17.46 -27.97
C TYR A 43 29.20 16.59 -27.74
N GLY A 44 29.43 16.17 -26.50
CA GLY A 44 30.48 15.19 -26.18
C GLY A 44 30.05 13.77 -26.49
N SER A 45 30.88 12.81 -26.08
CA SER A 45 30.71 11.38 -26.35
C SER A 45 29.72 10.69 -25.41
N LEU A 46 29.03 9.67 -25.94
CA LEU A 46 28.29 8.67 -25.18
C LEU A 46 29.30 7.70 -24.50
N HIS A 47 29.87 8.06 -23.35
CA HIS A 47 30.86 7.23 -22.62
C HIS A 47 30.22 6.26 -21.60
N ASN A 48 30.98 5.23 -21.21
CA ASN A 48 30.63 4.17 -20.25
C ASN A 48 30.59 4.60 -18.77
N TYR A 49 30.72 5.89 -18.44
CA TYR A 49 30.66 6.30 -17.03
C TYR A 49 29.27 6.05 -16.44
N ASP A 50 29.25 5.64 -15.17
CA ASP A 50 28.05 5.33 -14.39
C ASP A 50 26.90 6.29 -14.65
N ARG A 51 25.68 5.73 -14.72
CA ARG A 51 24.39 6.40 -14.93
C ARG A 51 24.01 7.36 -13.79
N SER A 52 24.87 8.31 -13.41
CA SER A 52 24.70 9.09 -12.18
C SER A 52 24.83 10.61 -12.32
N THR A 53 24.68 11.23 -13.49
CA THR A 53 24.67 12.72 -13.59
C THR A 53 23.71 13.33 -14.63
N LEU A 54 22.66 12.58 -14.98
CA LEU A 54 22.09 12.53 -16.32
C LEU A 54 21.07 13.60 -16.74
N ALA A 55 20.49 14.41 -15.84
CA ALA A 55 19.50 15.41 -16.28
C ALA A 55 19.70 16.77 -15.61
N LEU A 56 19.53 17.88 -16.33
CA LEU A 56 19.60 19.21 -15.69
C LEU A 56 18.27 19.56 -15.00
N PHE A 57 17.19 19.00 -15.53
CA PHE A 57 15.82 19.37 -15.18
C PHE A 57 14.95 18.17 -14.73
N LEU A 58 15.14 16.96 -15.30
CA LEU A 58 14.38 15.75 -14.93
C LEU A 58 14.76 15.17 -13.56
N GLU A 59 15.97 15.47 -13.05
CA GLU A 59 16.41 15.01 -11.72
C GLU A 59 16.44 16.14 -10.69
N LYS A 60 16.35 15.75 -9.42
CA LYS A 60 16.61 16.64 -8.28
C LYS A 60 18.02 17.24 -8.39
N PRO A 61 18.23 18.54 -8.07
CA PRO A 61 19.54 19.12 -7.92
C PRO A 61 20.43 18.25 -7.04
N ARG A 62 21.63 17.94 -7.56
CA ARG A 62 22.66 17.25 -6.79
C ARG A 62 23.57 18.31 -6.18
N PRO A 63 23.41 18.67 -4.89
CA PRO A 63 24.13 19.80 -4.29
C PRO A 63 25.66 19.63 -4.33
N ASN A 64 26.15 18.40 -4.39
CA ASN A 64 27.60 18.11 -4.45
C ASN A 64 28.18 18.17 -5.88
N ASN A 65 27.37 18.39 -6.92
CA ASN A 65 27.84 18.47 -8.30
C ASN A 65 27.95 19.94 -8.74
N TYR A 66 29.17 20.48 -8.63
CA TYR A 66 29.47 21.87 -9.01
C TYR A 66 29.02 22.22 -10.44
N ARG A 67 29.23 21.32 -11.41
CA ARG A 67 28.87 21.54 -12.82
C ARG A 67 27.36 21.63 -13.02
N HIS A 68 26.60 20.73 -12.38
CA HIS A 68 25.14 20.75 -12.38
C HIS A 68 24.62 22.06 -11.75
N ASN A 69 25.13 22.42 -10.58
CA ASN A 69 24.70 23.63 -9.88
C ASN A 69 25.06 24.91 -10.64
N LYS A 70 26.25 24.98 -11.24
CA LYS A 70 26.67 26.15 -12.03
C LYS A 70 25.71 26.40 -13.19
N LEU A 71 25.34 25.35 -13.92
CA LEU A 71 24.46 25.47 -15.07
C LEU A 71 23.01 25.83 -14.68
N ARG A 72 22.45 25.16 -13.66
CA ARG A 72 21.10 25.47 -13.14
C ARG A 72 21.03 26.87 -12.54
N ASN A 73 22.16 27.41 -12.07
CA ASN A 73 22.24 28.75 -11.51
C ASN A 73 22.55 29.86 -12.52
N ASP A 74 22.85 29.53 -13.77
CA ASP A 74 23.09 30.53 -14.81
C ASP A 74 21.85 31.40 -15.06
N PRO A 75 21.98 32.75 -15.13
CA PRO A 75 20.82 33.63 -15.29
C PRO A 75 19.97 33.37 -16.52
N VAL A 76 20.61 33.06 -17.67
CA VAL A 76 19.89 32.80 -18.93
C VAL A 76 19.17 31.46 -18.85
N ILE A 77 19.85 30.44 -18.33
CA ILE A 77 19.24 29.12 -18.12
C ILE A 77 18.06 29.22 -17.14
N LYS A 78 18.18 29.97 -16.04
CA LYS A 78 17.04 30.19 -15.12
C LYS A 78 15.83 30.82 -15.80
N ILE A 79 16.05 31.84 -16.65
CA ILE A 79 14.95 32.49 -17.41
C ILE A 79 14.24 31.45 -18.30
N ILE A 80 14.99 30.58 -18.97
CA ILE A 80 14.45 29.53 -19.83
C ILE A 80 13.68 28.50 -18.98
N LEU A 81 14.30 27.96 -17.92
CA LEU A 81 13.71 26.92 -17.08
C LEU A 81 12.46 27.38 -16.33
N ASN A 82 12.36 28.67 -15.99
CA ASN A 82 11.20 29.25 -15.32
C ASN A 82 10.07 29.66 -16.29
N ASN A 83 10.27 29.56 -17.60
CA ASN A 83 9.24 29.86 -18.59
C ASN A 83 8.25 28.69 -18.71
N LYS A 84 6.98 28.92 -18.40
CA LYS A 84 5.92 27.87 -18.41
C LYS A 84 5.74 27.21 -19.77
N GLU A 85 5.81 27.97 -20.86
CA GLU A 85 5.69 27.43 -22.22
C GLU A 85 6.90 26.57 -22.57
N PHE A 86 8.10 26.98 -22.16
CA PHE A 86 9.29 26.13 -22.27
C PHE A 86 9.13 24.82 -21.49
N GLN A 87 8.69 24.85 -20.22
CA GLN A 87 8.51 23.65 -19.41
C GLN A 87 7.54 22.66 -20.07
N LYS A 88 6.40 23.16 -20.57
CA LYS A 88 5.41 22.35 -21.29
C LYS A 88 6.01 21.71 -22.55
N GLN A 89 6.68 22.50 -23.39
CA GLN A 89 7.30 21.99 -24.61
C GLN A 89 8.46 21.04 -24.30
N TYR A 90 9.27 21.32 -23.27
CA TYR A 90 10.40 20.49 -22.87
C TYR A 90 9.96 19.09 -22.44
N LEU A 91 8.93 18.97 -21.60
CA LEU A 91 8.43 17.66 -21.18
C LEU A 91 7.79 16.90 -22.35
N ARG A 92 7.08 17.61 -23.24
CA ARG A 92 6.55 17.03 -24.48
C ARG A 92 7.66 16.51 -25.42
N GLU A 93 8.70 17.30 -25.63
CA GLU A 93 9.83 16.91 -26.48
C GLU A 93 10.60 15.74 -25.85
N ASN A 94 10.74 15.69 -24.52
CA ASN A 94 11.30 14.52 -23.83
C ASN A 94 10.44 13.26 -24.05
N GLU A 95 9.11 13.35 -23.97
CA GLU A 95 8.20 12.24 -24.29
C GLU A 95 8.43 11.74 -25.73
N ILE A 96 8.54 12.65 -26.71
CA ILE A 96 8.77 12.32 -28.12
C ILE A 96 10.13 11.65 -28.34
N ILE A 97 11.22 12.27 -27.88
CA ILE A 97 12.58 11.77 -28.20
C ILE A 97 12.94 10.50 -27.42
N SER A 98 12.24 10.23 -26.32
CA SER A 98 12.42 9.02 -25.53
C SER A 98 11.51 7.89 -25.98
N ASP A 99 10.64 8.10 -26.97
CA ASP A 99 9.86 7.04 -27.58
C ASP A 99 10.77 6.09 -28.39
N GLU A 100 10.54 4.77 -28.27
CA GLU A 100 11.40 3.78 -28.93
C GLU A 100 11.27 3.83 -30.45
N LEU A 101 10.04 4.01 -30.96
CA LEU A 101 9.79 4.09 -32.39
C LEU A 101 10.41 5.36 -32.99
N PHE A 102 10.40 6.48 -32.25
CA PHE A 102 11.13 7.68 -32.65
C PHE A 102 12.62 7.42 -32.81
N LEU A 103 13.26 6.76 -31.82
CA LEU A 103 14.69 6.45 -31.87
C LEU A 103 15.03 5.48 -33.01
N ASP A 104 14.23 4.43 -33.19
CA ASP A 104 14.39 3.46 -34.27
C ASP A 104 14.32 4.14 -35.64
N THR A 105 13.31 5.00 -35.83
CA THR A 105 13.12 5.75 -37.07
C THR A 105 14.29 6.71 -37.32
N LEU A 106 14.72 7.44 -36.30
CA LEU A 106 15.86 8.36 -36.39
C LEU A 106 17.14 7.63 -36.76
N LEU A 107 17.46 6.52 -36.08
CA LEU A 107 18.66 5.73 -36.33
C LEU A 107 18.65 5.06 -37.70
N MET A 108 17.47 4.64 -38.17
CA MET A 108 17.28 4.12 -39.53
C MET A 108 17.52 5.20 -40.58
N GLU A 109 16.94 6.40 -40.42
CA GLU A 109 17.07 7.52 -41.35
C GLU A 109 18.53 8.00 -41.48
N ILE A 110 19.24 8.15 -40.35
CA ILE A 110 20.64 8.61 -40.35
C ILE A 110 21.64 7.48 -40.61
N GLY A 111 21.20 6.22 -40.61
CA GLY A 111 22.02 5.01 -40.72
C GLY A 111 23.07 5.06 -41.83
N PRO A 112 22.71 5.36 -43.09
CA PRO A 112 23.67 5.40 -44.20
C PRO A 112 24.79 6.44 -44.00
N LYS A 113 24.44 7.62 -43.47
CA LYS A 113 25.41 8.68 -43.17
C LYS A 113 26.30 8.29 -41.99
N MET A 114 25.71 7.68 -40.96
CA MET A 114 26.42 7.19 -39.78
C MET A 114 27.44 6.11 -40.15
N GLU A 115 27.06 5.13 -40.98
CA GLU A 115 27.95 4.07 -41.46
C GLU A 115 29.14 4.65 -42.25
N THR A 116 28.88 5.63 -43.12
CA THR A 116 29.92 6.31 -43.90
C THR A 116 30.96 7.00 -43.00
N VAL A 117 30.52 7.62 -41.91
CA VAL A 117 31.42 8.28 -40.94
C VAL A 117 32.17 7.24 -40.10
N VAL A 118 31.48 6.20 -39.62
CA VAL A 118 32.05 5.13 -38.78
C VAL A 118 33.12 4.34 -39.54
N LYS A 119 32.95 4.09 -40.85
CA LYS A 119 33.98 3.46 -41.70
C LYS A 119 35.33 4.18 -41.65
N LYS A 120 35.33 5.52 -41.53
CA LYS A 120 36.57 6.31 -41.39
C LYS A 120 37.23 6.11 -40.02
N VAL A 121 36.43 5.90 -38.97
CA VAL A 121 36.91 5.61 -37.61
C VAL A 121 37.54 4.23 -37.53
N TYR A 122 36.93 3.23 -38.18
CA TYR A 122 37.41 1.84 -38.20
C TYR A 122 38.80 1.66 -38.78
N ARG A 123 39.23 2.58 -39.66
CA ARG A 123 40.61 2.59 -40.16
C ARG A 123 41.66 2.65 -39.04
N ASN A 124 41.37 3.42 -37.99
CA ASN A 124 42.27 3.62 -36.85
C ASN A 124 41.81 2.86 -35.60
N TRP A 125 40.52 2.48 -35.53
CA TRP A 125 39.91 1.82 -34.37
C TRP A 125 38.98 0.67 -34.82
N PRO A 126 39.53 -0.47 -35.27
CA PRO A 126 38.76 -1.55 -35.90
C PRO A 126 37.67 -2.17 -35.01
N PHE A 127 37.82 -2.06 -33.69
CA PHE A 127 36.90 -2.62 -32.69
C PHE A 127 35.94 -1.58 -32.10
N TYR A 128 35.87 -0.37 -32.67
CA TYR A 128 34.97 0.67 -32.17
C TYR A 128 33.51 0.23 -32.31
N LYS A 129 32.75 0.24 -31.20
CA LYS A 129 31.32 0.00 -31.22
C LYS A 129 30.61 1.32 -30.93
N LEU A 130 29.78 1.77 -31.87
CA LEU A 130 28.96 2.94 -31.64
C LEU A 130 27.94 2.62 -30.52
N PRO A 131 27.93 3.38 -29.41
CA PRO A 131 27.17 3.02 -28.21
C PRO A 131 25.70 3.45 -28.31
N THR A 132 25.00 3.10 -29.39
CA THR A 132 23.59 3.45 -29.60
C THR A 132 22.68 2.91 -28.49
N VAL A 133 23.04 1.77 -27.89
CA VAL A 133 22.38 1.21 -26.71
C VAL A 133 22.21 2.24 -25.58
N LYS A 134 23.18 3.16 -25.40
CA LYS A 134 23.09 4.22 -24.37
C LYS A 134 21.96 5.20 -24.62
N LEU A 135 21.57 5.45 -25.87
CA LEU A 135 20.41 6.30 -26.17
C LEU A 135 19.12 5.66 -25.65
N TYR A 136 18.95 4.34 -25.86
CA TYR A 136 17.79 3.60 -25.34
C TYR A 136 17.79 3.54 -23.81
N GLU A 137 18.96 3.35 -23.17
CA GLU A 137 19.06 3.39 -21.71
C GLU A 137 18.64 4.74 -21.13
N ASN A 138 19.07 5.85 -21.76
CA ASN A 138 18.71 7.20 -21.34
C ASN A 138 17.24 7.50 -21.63
N ALA A 139 16.73 7.04 -22.77
CA ALA A 139 15.32 7.16 -23.12
C ALA A 139 14.43 6.43 -22.09
N GLN A 140 14.79 5.21 -21.67
CA GLN A 140 14.08 4.51 -20.61
C GLN A 140 14.05 5.33 -19.32
N TYR A 141 15.17 5.91 -18.91
CA TYR A 141 15.20 6.78 -17.72
C TYR A 141 14.27 8.00 -17.85
N ILE A 142 14.26 8.66 -19.01
CA ILE A 142 13.35 9.79 -19.27
C ILE A 142 11.90 9.32 -19.12
N ARG A 143 11.53 8.18 -19.70
CA ARG A 143 10.18 7.59 -19.59
C ARG A 143 9.81 7.28 -18.13
N ASP A 144 10.74 6.70 -17.36
CA ASP A 144 10.51 6.38 -15.94
C ASP A 144 10.24 7.64 -15.10
N VAL A 145 10.90 8.76 -15.43
CA VAL A 145 10.69 10.05 -14.77
C VAL A 145 9.38 10.71 -15.20
N LEU A 146 9.03 10.67 -16.49
CA LEU A 146 7.78 11.25 -17.01
C LEU A 146 6.54 10.44 -16.61
N HIS A 147 6.69 9.12 -16.43
CA HIS A 147 5.62 8.18 -16.14
C HIS A 147 5.94 7.30 -14.91
N PRO A 148 6.13 7.90 -13.72
CA PRO A 148 6.52 7.15 -12.53
C PRO A 148 5.39 6.22 -12.08
N ALA A 149 5.70 5.03 -11.58
CA ALA A 149 4.69 4.04 -11.17
C ALA A 149 3.72 4.56 -10.08
N THR A 150 4.19 5.40 -9.16
CA THR A 150 3.40 5.90 -8.02
C THR A 150 2.58 7.15 -8.34
N ASP A 151 1.46 7.32 -7.63
CA ASP A 151 0.70 8.56 -7.64
C ASP A 151 1.57 9.73 -7.21
N PHE A 152 1.36 10.87 -7.86
CA PHE A 152 2.33 11.94 -7.79
C PHE A 152 1.76 13.33 -7.50
N ILE A 153 0.46 13.39 -7.23
CA ILE A 153 -0.17 14.50 -6.53
C ILE A 153 -0.92 13.97 -5.31
N SER A 154 -1.29 14.89 -4.42
CA SER A 154 -2.25 14.63 -3.34
C SER A 154 -3.26 15.78 -3.31
N ALA A 155 -4.55 15.45 -3.29
CA ALA A 155 -5.62 16.43 -3.35
C ALA A 155 -6.55 16.29 -2.13
N TYR A 156 -6.83 17.42 -1.47
CA TYR A 156 -7.63 17.49 -0.24
C TYR A 156 -8.77 18.48 -0.45
N PHE A 157 -9.98 18.14 -0.03
CA PHE A 157 -11.09 19.07 -0.01
C PHE A 157 -10.79 20.25 0.90
N ALA A 158 -10.86 21.49 0.41
CA ALA A 158 -10.57 22.68 1.23
C ALA A 158 -11.84 23.43 1.62
N LYS A 159 -12.71 23.76 0.66
CA LYS A 159 -13.96 24.49 0.89
C LYS A 159 -14.97 24.30 -0.23
N LYS A 160 -16.25 24.46 0.10
CA LYS A 160 -17.40 24.52 -0.82
C LYS A 160 -17.77 25.99 -1.05
N ASN A 161 -17.95 26.39 -2.31
CA ASN A 161 -18.59 27.66 -2.69
C ASN A 161 -19.84 27.34 -3.54
N PRO A 162 -20.77 28.30 -3.77
CA PRO A 162 -22.04 28.03 -4.45
C PRO A 162 -21.93 27.32 -5.80
N ASN A 163 -20.90 27.66 -6.60
CA ASN A 163 -20.69 27.12 -7.94
C ASN A 163 -19.33 26.43 -8.12
N THR A 164 -18.54 26.30 -7.05
CA THR A 164 -17.20 25.72 -7.13
C THR A 164 -16.85 24.88 -5.91
N ILE A 165 -16.03 23.86 -6.13
CA ILE A 165 -15.29 23.13 -5.09
C ILE A 165 -13.84 23.60 -5.13
N THR A 166 -13.30 23.95 -3.97
CA THR A 166 -11.88 24.29 -3.83
C THR A 166 -11.13 23.09 -3.25
N LEU A 167 -10.06 22.68 -3.91
CA LEU A 167 -9.15 21.64 -3.44
C LEU A 167 -7.79 22.23 -3.10
N HIS A 168 -7.17 21.76 -2.02
CA HIS A 168 -5.74 21.89 -1.80
C HIS A 168 -5.02 20.78 -2.57
N ILE A 169 -4.19 21.14 -3.55
CA ILE A 169 -3.48 20.17 -4.39
C ILE A 169 -1.97 20.34 -4.22
N ARG A 170 -1.32 19.27 -3.78
CA ARG A 170 0.13 19.18 -3.62
C ARG A 170 0.73 18.30 -4.70
N ASN A 171 1.79 18.80 -5.34
CA ASN A 171 2.65 18.01 -6.22
C ASN A 171 3.77 17.32 -5.42
N ASN A 172 3.93 16.01 -5.62
CA ASN A 172 4.96 15.19 -4.98
C ASN A 172 6.19 14.95 -5.89
N GLN A 173 6.21 15.55 -7.09
CA GLN A 173 7.27 15.45 -8.09
C GLN A 173 8.14 16.69 -8.19
N TYR A 174 9.31 16.50 -8.78
CA TYR A 174 10.23 17.57 -9.16
C TYR A 174 9.87 18.23 -10.50
N LEU A 175 8.83 17.75 -11.18
CA LEU A 175 8.33 18.28 -12.44
C LEU A 175 6.92 18.86 -12.28
N PRO A 176 6.54 19.90 -13.06
CA PRO A 176 5.21 20.48 -13.01
C PRO A 176 4.14 19.52 -13.53
N VAL A 177 2.97 19.57 -12.90
CA VAL A 177 1.83 18.68 -13.19
C VAL A 177 0.66 19.50 -13.68
N GLU A 178 -0.05 18.98 -14.68
CA GLU A 178 -1.31 19.55 -15.15
C GLU A 178 -2.49 18.73 -14.60
N VAL A 179 -3.43 19.41 -13.95
CA VAL A 179 -4.71 18.81 -13.56
C VAL A 179 -5.71 19.08 -14.68
N ALA A 180 -6.30 18.00 -15.19
CA ALA A 180 -7.26 18.06 -16.28
C ALA A 180 -8.67 18.37 -15.77
N TYR A 181 -9.19 17.56 -14.83
CA TYR A 181 -10.55 17.70 -14.30
C TYR A 181 -10.72 16.86 -13.01
N LEU A 182 -11.84 17.07 -12.31
CA LEU A 182 -12.33 16.10 -11.32
C LEU A 182 -13.43 15.23 -11.94
N SER A 183 -13.62 14.04 -11.40
CA SER A 183 -14.82 13.27 -11.68
C SER A 183 -15.44 12.69 -10.42
N TRP A 184 -16.75 12.47 -10.47
CA TRP A 184 -17.46 11.68 -9.47
C TRP A 184 -17.97 10.40 -10.13
N LYS A 185 -17.66 9.25 -9.50
CA LYS A 185 -17.99 7.91 -10.02
C LYS A 185 -17.59 7.70 -11.49
N ASP A 186 -16.48 8.32 -11.91
CA ASP A 186 -15.97 8.32 -13.29
C ASP A 186 -16.98 8.75 -14.38
N THR A 187 -18.12 9.37 -14.01
CA THR A 187 -19.22 9.72 -14.93
C THR A 187 -19.47 11.21 -15.01
N LEU A 188 -19.46 11.91 -13.87
CA LEU A 188 -19.72 13.34 -13.81
C LEU A 188 -18.41 14.13 -13.77
N ILE A 189 -18.13 14.91 -14.81
CA ILE A 189 -16.87 15.66 -14.97
C ILE A 189 -17.02 17.10 -14.48
N MET A 190 -16.08 17.55 -13.65
CA MET A 190 -15.98 18.92 -13.15
C MET A 190 -14.68 19.56 -13.63
N GLN A 191 -14.82 20.58 -14.49
CA GLN A 191 -13.68 21.27 -15.09
C GLN A 191 -13.07 22.28 -14.10
N PRO A 192 -11.75 22.46 -14.11
CA PRO A 192 -11.12 23.53 -13.34
C PRO A 192 -11.61 24.89 -13.82
N VAL A 193 -11.71 25.87 -12.92
CA VAL A 193 -12.18 27.22 -13.25
C VAL A 193 -11.20 27.93 -14.19
N ALA A 194 -9.91 27.68 -14.01
CA ALA A 194 -8.83 28.10 -14.89
C ALA A 194 -7.86 26.94 -15.10
N GLY A 195 -7.02 26.98 -16.14
CA GLY A 195 -6.03 25.92 -16.38
C GLY A 195 -5.14 25.70 -15.15
N THR A 196 -5.14 24.47 -14.62
CA THR A 196 -4.49 24.14 -13.34
C THR A 196 -3.14 23.48 -13.59
N ILE A 197 -2.07 24.27 -13.45
CA ILE A 197 -0.69 23.77 -13.44
C ILE A 197 -0.19 23.83 -12.00
N ILE A 198 0.08 22.67 -11.42
CA ILE A 198 0.69 22.54 -10.10
C ILE A 198 2.22 22.63 -10.27
N PRO A 199 2.90 23.62 -9.67
CA PRO A 199 4.34 23.77 -9.80
C PRO A 199 5.09 22.56 -9.22
N SER A 200 6.36 22.42 -9.56
CA SER A 200 7.21 21.37 -8.97
C SER A 200 7.37 21.57 -7.46
N LYS A 201 7.62 20.48 -6.73
CA LYS A 201 7.74 20.53 -5.26
C LYS A 201 8.92 21.34 -4.73
N GLU A 202 9.90 21.68 -5.56
CA GLU A 202 11.00 22.56 -5.17
C GLU A 202 10.61 24.03 -5.11
N VAL A 203 9.61 24.42 -5.89
CA VAL A 203 9.10 25.81 -5.90
C VAL A 203 8.13 26.01 -4.72
N MET A 204 7.55 24.94 -4.20
CA MET A 204 6.57 24.99 -3.12
C MET A 204 7.25 25.02 -1.75
N ASN A 205 6.90 26.01 -0.91
CA ASN A 205 7.22 25.94 0.51
C ASN A 205 6.34 24.85 1.16
N PRO A 206 6.86 24.02 2.08
CA PRO A 206 6.05 23.07 2.84
C PRO A 206 4.83 23.70 3.54
N ASN A 207 4.88 25.02 3.81
CA ASN A 207 3.80 25.77 4.44
C ASN A 207 2.82 26.41 3.45
N ASP A 208 3.10 26.40 2.14
CA ASP A 208 2.21 27.00 1.16
C ASP A 208 0.98 26.12 0.94
N ILE A 209 -0.20 26.72 0.95
CA ILE A 209 -1.46 26.06 0.59
C ILE A 209 -1.83 26.48 -0.83
N TYR A 210 -1.76 25.54 -1.77
CA TYR A 210 -2.14 25.78 -3.15
C TYR A 210 -3.59 25.35 -3.41
N LEU A 211 -4.49 26.33 -3.42
CA LEU A 211 -5.93 26.12 -3.61
C LEU A 211 -6.32 26.27 -5.08
N TYR A 212 -7.13 25.33 -5.57
CA TYR A 212 -7.62 25.31 -6.95
C TYR A 212 -9.12 25.05 -6.98
N ASP A 213 -9.82 25.83 -7.79
CA ASP A 213 -11.27 25.76 -7.91
C ASP A 213 -11.71 24.95 -9.13
N PHE A 214 -12.75 24.14 -8.94
CA PHE A 214 -13.41 23.38 -10.00
C PHE A 214 -14.89 23.72 -10.01
N LYS A 215 -15.47 23.80 -11.22
CA LYS A 215 -16.88 24.14 -11.43
C LYS A 215 -17.76 23.01 -10.92
N MET A 216 -18.71 23.34 -10.06
CA MET A 216 -19.73 22.41 -9.59
C MET A 216 -20.94 22.39 -10.52
N PRO A 217 -21.47 21.21 -10.88
CA PRO A 217 -22.71 21.11 -11.61
C PRO A 217 -23.91 21.49 -10.72
N PRO A 218 -24.92 22.18 -11.27
CA PRO A 218 -26.10 22.58 -10.51
C PRO A 218 -26.89 21.36 -10.02
N GLY A 219 -27.47 21.43 -8.82
CA GLY A 219 -28.33 20.38 -8.24
C GLY A 219 -27.59 19.22 -7.57
N TYR A 220 -26.26 19.24 -7.52
CA TYR A 220 -25.46 18.22 -6.83
C TYR A 220 -24.99 18.70 -5.46
N ASP A 221 -25.10 17.81 -4.46
CA ASP A 221 -24.58 18.07 -3.12
C ASP A 221 -23.17 17.49 -2.93
N ILE A 222 -22.21 18.38 -2.66
CA ILE A 222 -20.80 18.03 -2.50
C ILE A 222 -20.59 16.98 -1.43
N ASP A 223 -21.31 17.06 -0.31
CA ASP A 223 -21.05 16.25 0.88
C ASP A 223 -21.32 14.76 0.59
N SER A 224 -22.30 14.50 -0.29
CA SER A 224 -22.57 13.17 -0.84
C SER A 224 -21.53 12.68 -1.86
N MET A 225 -20.79 13.59 -2.49
CA MET A 225 -19.83 13.28 -3.55
C MET A 225 -18.41 13.08 -3.03
N LEU A 226 -18.04 13.79 -1.95
CA LEU A 226 -16.66 13.91 -1.46
C LEU A 226 -15.91 12.58 -1.32
N SER A 227 -16.57 11.53 -0.82
CA SER A 227 -15.97 10.20 -0.60
C SER A 227 -15.61 9.44 -1.88
N GLN A 228 -16.10 9.89 -3.03
CA GLN A 228 -15.93 9.25 -4.34
C GLN A 228 -15.44 10.22 -5.42
N LEU A 229 -14.91 11.37 -5.02
CA LEU A 229 -14.26 12.31 -5.93
C LEU A 229 -12.88 11.80 -6.33
N THR A 230 -12.62 11.82 -7.63
CA THR A 230 -11.31 11.53 -8.21
C THR A 230 -10.79 12.75 -8.95
N ILE A 231 -9.48 12.99 -8.83
CA ILE A 231 -8.76 14.01 -9.58
C ILE A 231 -8.01 13.36 -10.73
N HIS A 232 -8.14 13.93 -11.92
CA HIS A 232 -7.51 13.47 -13.15
C HIS A 232 -6.39 14.42 -13.55
N TYR A 233 -5.18 13.89 -13.70
CA TYR A 233 -3.97 14.70 -13.84
C TYR A 233 -2.92 14.00 -14.71
N GLY A 234 -1.92 14.76 -15.18
CA GLY A 234 -0.82 14.21 -15.96
C GLY A 234 0.40 15.12 -15.91
N MET A 235 1.53 14.61 -16.37
CA MET A 235 2.73 15.42 -16.49
C MET A 235 2.47 16.58 -17.48
N LEU A 236 2.95 17.78 -17.16
CA LEU A 236 2.63 18.96 -17.98
C LEU A 236 3.10 18.76 -19.43
N GLY A 237 2.19 18.88 -20.40
CA GLY A 237 2.50 18.86 -21.83
C GLY A 237 2.62 17.48 -22.47
N THR A 238 2.64 16.40 -21.68
CA THR A 238 2.70 15.02 -22.18
C THR A 238 1.35 14.56 -22.73
N THR A 239 1.39 13.58 -23.63
CA THR A 239 0.23 12.98 -24.31
C THR A 239 -0.22 11.67 -23.67
N ALA A 240 0.56 11.11 -22.75
CA ALA A 240 0.16 9.95 -21.96
C ALA A 240 -1.24 10.11 -21.31
N PRO A 241 -2.00 9.01 -21.17
CA PRO A 241 -3.30 9.02 -20.52
C PRO A 241 -3.27 9.70 -19.15
N LYS A 242 -4.32 10.46 -18.84
CA LYS A 242 -4.44 11.10 -17.53
C LYS A 242 -4.57 10.02 -16.46
N ARG A 243 -3.83 10.20 -15.38
CA ARG A 243 -3.89 9.38 -14.17
C ARG A 243 -5.04 9.85 -13.30
N LYS A 244 -5.56 8.94 -12.48
CA LYS A 244 -6.59 9.25 -11.49
C LYS A 244 -6.10 8.96 -10.08
N SER A 245 -6.40 9.86 -9.15
CA SER A 245 -6.20 9.65 -7.71
C SER A 245 -7.42 10.12 -6.93
N LEU A 246 -7.59 9.63 -5.70
CA LEU A 246 -8.71 10.04 -4.85
C LEU A 246 -8.50 11.46 -4.33
N VAL A 247 -9.59 12.20 -4.19
CA VAL A 247 -9.64 13.44 -3.43
C VAL A 247 -9.99 13.09 -1.99
N PHE A 248 -9.14 13.47 -1.03
CA PHE A 248 -9.43 13.26 0.38
C PHE A 248 -10.57 14.20 0.82
N PRO A 249 -11.62 13.70 1.47
CA PRO A 249 -12.82 14.48 1.77
C PRO A 249 -12.65 15.49 2.94
N TRP A 250 -11.45 15.61 3.51
CA TRP A 250 -11.13 16.50 4.62
C TRP A 250 -10.04 17.51 4.25
N PRO A 251 -10.00 18.68 4.91
CA PRO A 251 -8.97 19.70 4.69
C PRO A 251 -7.57 19.21 5.03
N TYR A 252 -6.60 19.78 4.32
CA TYR A 252 -5.20 19.61 4.65
C TYR A 252 -4.89 20.37 5.94
N GLU A 253 -4.77 19.65 7.05
CA GLU A 253 -4.28 20.21 8.30
C GLU A 253 -2.78 20.50 8.15
N GLN A 254 -2.41 21.80 8.14
CA GLN A 254 -1.03 22.23 8.30
C GLN A 254 -0.51 21.71 9.63
N ARG A 255 0.29 20.65 9.60
CA ARG A 255 1.01 20.14 10.77
C ARG A 255 2.16 21.07 11.13
N LEU A 256 1.83 22.19 11.74
CA LEU A 256 2.67 22.80 12.76
C LEU A 256 1.94 22.62 14.10
N ASN A 257 1.85 21.37 14.58
CA ASN A 257 1.94 21.06 16.01
C ASN A 257 1.97 19.54 16.26
N GLN A 258 3.20 19.05 16.42
CA GLN A 258 3.64 17.86 17.14
C GLN A 258 3.33 16.51 16.48
N GLY A 259 4.40 15.84 16.01
CA GLY A 259 4.41 14.42 15.67
C GLY A 259 4.22 13.52 16.89
N ARG A 260 3.06 13.62 17.55
CA ARG A 260 2.66 12.70 18.61
C ARG A 260 2.09 11.45 17.96
N ASN A 261 2.75 10.33 18.20
CA ASN A 261 2.22 9.01 17.88
C ASN A 261 0.86 8.85 18.61
N PRO A 262 -0.24 8.55 17.91
CA PRO A 262 -1.57 8.47 18.51
C PRO A 262 -1.70 7.37 19.57
N ILE A 263 -0.76 6.42 19.66
CA ILE A 263 -0.71 5.42 20.73
C ILE A 263 0.10 5.90 21.95
N VAL A 264 1.05 6.82 21.76
CA VAL A 264 1.92 7.27 22.86
C VAL A 264 1.20 8.36 23.63
N LYS A 265 0.47 7.92 24.66
CA LYS A 265 -0.33 8.78 25.54
C LYS A 265 0.08 8.60 27.00
N PRO A 266 0.00 9.65 27.83
CA PRO A 266 0.14 9.49 29.27
C PRO A 266 -1.00 8.61 29.79
N ALA A 267 -0.70 7.79 30.80
CA ALA A 267 -1.70 6.98 31.47
C ALA A 267 -2.80 7.84 32.09
N ASN A 268 -4.05 7.38 31.99
CA ASN A 268 -5.22 8.11 32.47
C ASN A 268 -6.27 7.20 33.12
N TYR A 269 -5.91 5.97 33.49
CA TYR A 269 -6.83 5.02 34.13
C TYR A 269 -7.51 5.56 35.40
N LYS A 270 -6.88 6.52 36.09
CA LYS A 270 -7.44 7.20 37.28
C LYS A 270 -8.60 8.14 36.96
N ASP A 271 -8.82 8.46 35.69
CA ASP A 271 -9.95 9.29 35.25
C ASP A 271 -11.29 8.53 35.33
N PHE A 272 -11.24 7.20 35.47
CA PHE A 272 -12.42 6.33 35.48
C PHE A 272 -12.69 5.86 36.91
N ASN A 273 -13.79 6.33 37.49
CA ASN A 273 -14.14 6.11 38.91
C ASN A 273 -14.35 4.64 39.31
N PHE A 274 -14.65 3.77 38.35
CA PHE A 274 -14.84 2.35 38.57
C PHE A 274 -13.54 1.54 38.59
N ILE A 275 -12.45 2.11 38.07
CA ILE A 275 -11.16 1.43 38.02
C ILE A 275 -10.51 1.50 39.41
N GLN A 276 -10.17 0.33 39.95
CA GLN A 276 -9.49 0.20 41.24
C GLN A 276 -7.99 -0.02 41.02
N GLU A 277 -7.14 0.68 41.77
CA GLU A 277 -5.71 0.42 41.81
C GLU A 277 -5.35 -0.30 43.11
N LYS A 278 -4.81 -1.52 43.02
CA LYS A 278 -4.31 -2.31 44.16
C LYS A 278 -2.93 -2.85 43.80
N ASP A 279 -1.90 -2.38 44.50
CA ASP A 279 -0.50 -2.71 44.23
C ASP A 279 -0.09 -2.44 42.76
N LYS A 280 0.22 -3.52 42.03
CA LYS A 280 0.53 -3.48 40.59
C LYS A 280 -0.71 -3.63 39.70
N HIS A 281 -1.88 -3.93 40.26
CA HIS A 281 -3.10 -4.21 39.50
C HIS A 281 -3.94 -2.96 39.29
N ILE A 282 -4.34 -2.74 38.04
CA ILE A 282 -5.37 -1.79 37.63
C ILE A 282 -6.59 -2.64 37.23
N ILE A 283 -7.63 -2.59 38.04
CA ILE A 283 -8.72 -3.58 38.07
C ILE A 283 -10.01 -2.94 37.59
N VAL A 284 -10.66 -3.58 36.62
CA VAL A 284 -12.08 -3.38 36.29
C VAL A 284 -12.86 -4.47 37.04
N PRO A 285 -13.60 -4.12 38.10
CA PRO A 285 -14.32 -5.09 38.92
C PRO A 285 -15.56 -5.61 38.18
N GLU A 286 -16.22 -6.61 38.76
CA GLU A 286 -17.57 -7.03 38.36
C GLU A 286 -18.52 -5.83 38.26
N GLY A 287 -19.35 -5.81 37.22
CA GLY A 287 -20.31 -4.74 36.98
C GLY A 287 -20.35 -4.29 35.52
N LYS A 288 -21.26 -3.37 35.21
CA LYS A 288 -21.39 -2.75 33.89
C LYS A 288 -20.74 -1.38 33.89
N TRP A 289 -19.72 -1.22 33.05
CA TRP A 289 -18.87 -0.04 32.97
C TRP A 289 -18.83 0.49 31.55
N GLN A 290 -18.58 1.78 31.40
CA GLN A 290 -18.48 2.40 30.09
C GLN A 290 -17.25 3.32 30.04
N ILE A 291 -16.55 3.29 28.91
CA ILE A 291 -15.51 4.26 28.56
C ILE A 291 -15.92 5.03 27.30
N TYR A 292 -15.80 6.36 27.37
CA TYR A 292 -16.17 7.29 26.28
C TYR A 292 -14.97 8.13 25.79
N LYS A 293 -13.79 7.84 26.34
CA LYS A 293 -12.48 8.38 25.95
C LYS A 293 -11.45 7.27 26.09
N ASP A 294 -10.29 7.46 25.48
CA ASP A 294 -9.22 6.47 25.52
C ASP A 294 -8.86 6.10 26.97
N LEU A 295 -8.67 4.81 27.23
CA LEU A 295 -8.17 4.26 28.49
C LEU A 295 -6.73 3.81 28.29
N VAL A 296 -5.80 4.45 28.98
CA VAL A 296 -4.36 4.22 28.84
C VAL A 296 -3.80 3.65 30.14
N ILE A 297 -3.30 2.42 30.05
CA ILE A 297 -2.63 1.70 31.14
C ILE A 297 -1.11 1.89 30.98
N PRO A 298 -0.39 2.31 32.04
CA PRO A 298 1.06 2.48 32.00
C PRO A 298 1.79 1.14 32.06
N GLU A 299 3.07 1.18 31.71
CA GLU A 299 4.02 0.09 31.97
C GLU A 299 4.15 -0.22 33.47
N GLY A 300 4.62 -1.43 33.80
CA GLY A 300 4.88 -1.86 35.18
C GLY A 300 3.63 -2.22 35.99
N LYS A 301 2.45 -2.25 35.36
CA LYS A 301 1.17 -2.62 35.99
C LYS A 301 0.62 -3.93 35.42
N ILE A 302 -0.53 -4.38 35.90
CA ILE A 302 -1.30 -5.47 35.32
C ILE A 302 -2.71 -4.96 35.14
N PHE A 303 -3.19 -4.90 33.90
CA PHE A 303 -4.57 -4.53 33.62
C PHE A 303 -5.45 -5.77 33.75
N ARG A 304 -6.38 -5.77 34.71
CA ARG A 304 -7.21 -6.92 35.06
C ARG A 304 -8.69 -6.60 34.89
N LEU A 305 -9.41 -7.42 34.15
CA LEU A 305 -10.86 -7.45 34.16
C LEU A 305 -11.30 -8.71 34.91
N GLU A 306 -12.13 -8.54 35.94
CA GLU A 306 -12.60 -9.63 36.80
C GLU A 306 -13.88 -10.27 36.27
N ALA A 307 -14.17 -11.50 36.70
CA ALA A 307 -15.36 -12.22 36.29
C ALA A 307 -16.64 -11.40 36.49
N GLY A 308 -17.51 -11.37 35.48
CA GLY A 308 -18.73 -10.57 35.47
C GLY A 308 -18.51 -9.07 35.15
N ALA A 309 -17.29 -8.62 34.88
CA ALA A 309 -17.05 -7.28 34.34
C ALA A 309 -17.56 -7.18 32.90
N SER A 310 -18.33 -6.13 32.61
CA SER A 310 -18.80 -5.75 31.28
C SER A 310 -18.35 -4.33 30.98
N LEU A 311 -17.50 -4.16 29.96
CA LEU A 311 -16.90 -2.90 29.57
C LEU A 311 -17.39 -2.49 28.18
N ASP A 312 -18.17 -1.41 28.11
CA ASP A 312 -18.68 -0.83 26.87
C ASP A 312 -17.81 0.35 26.40
N MET A 313 -17.29 0.27 25.18
CA MET A 313 -16.38 1.23 24.56
C MET A 313 -17.14 2.05 23.52
N VAL A 314 -17.42 3.31 23.82
CA VAL A 314 -18.25 4.20 22.99
C VAL A 314 -17.51 5.47 22.59
N ASN A 315 -18.09 6.28 21.69
CA ASN A 315 -17.55 7.57 21.25
C ASN A 315 -16.10 7.52 20.72
N GLY A 316 -15.72 6.45 20.01
CA GLY A 316 -14.37 6.33 19.48
C GLY A 316 -13.29 5.99 20.49
N ALA A 317 -13.67 5.54 21.69
CA ALA A 317 -12.74 5.15 22.75
C ALA A 317 -11.89 3.93 22.33
N LYS A 318 -10.66 3.90 22.83
CA LYS A 318 -9.71 2.78 22.64
C LYS A 318 -8.95 2.49 23.92
N ILE A 319 -8.53 1.25 24.06
CA ILE A 319 -7.71 0.81 25.19
C ILE A 319 -6.27 0.71 24.70
N ILE A 320 -5.36 1.42 25.35
CA ILE A 320 -3.92 1.34 25.09
C ILE A 320 -3.27 0.79 26.35
N CYS A 321 -2.85 -0.47 26.29
CA CYS A 321 -2.26 -1.19 27.40
C CYS A 321 -0.78 -1.43 27.16
N ASN A 322 0.09 -0.63 27.81
CA ASN A 322 1.55 -0.86 27.77
C ASN A 322 1.98 -1.91 28.82
N SER A 323 1.12 -2.89 29.10
CA SER A 323 1.33 -3.86 30.17
C SER A 323 0.55 -5.15 29.94
N THR A 324 0.73 -6.12 30.83
CA THR A 324 0.04 -7.42 30.76
C THR A 324 -1.47 -7.28 31.01
N LEU A 325 -2.26 -7.85 30.09
CA LEU A 325 -3.72 -7.93 30.17
C LEU A 325 -4.15 -9.27 30.78
N LYS A 326 -5.00 -9.25 31.80
CA LYS A 326 -5.65 -10.42 32.40
C LYS A 326 -7.17 -10.22 32.41
N SER A 327 -7.84 -10.73 31.38
CA SER A 327 -9.31 -10.77 31.29
C SER A 327 -9.77 -12.15 31.74
N ILE A 328 -10.18 -12.28 33.01
CA ILE A 328 -10.40 -13.58 33.65
C ILE A 328 -11.86 -13.69 34.09
N GLY A 329 -12.67 -14.24 33.19
CA GLY A 329 -14.05 -14.61 33.44
C GLY A 329 -14.20 -16.04 33.94
N THR A 330 -15.45 -16.46 34.08
CA THR A 330 -15.83 -17.86 34.28
C THR A 330 -16.98 -18.20 33.34
N LYS A 331 -17.27 -19.49 33.15
CA LYS A 331 -18.42 -19.92 32.34
C LYS A 331 -19.76 -19.27 32.73
N ASN A 332 -19.97 -19.05 34.03
CA ASN A 332 -21.21 -18.44 34.54
C ASN A 332 -21.16 -16.91 34.56
N ASN A 333 -19.97 -16.34 34.77
CA ASN A 333 -19.73 -14.90 34.84
C ASN A 333 -18.59 -14.53 33.89
N PRO A 334 -18.84 -14.50 32.57
CA PRO A 334 -17.81 -14.13 31.60
C PRO A 334 -17.43 -12.66 31.74
N VAL A 335 -16.25 -12.30 31.23
CA VAL A 335 -15.91 -10.89 30.98
C VAL A 335 -16.45 -10.49 29.62
N VAL A 336 -17.12 -9.35 29.52
CA VAL A 336 -17.63 -8.84 28.24
C VAL A 336 -16.92 -7.53 27.92
N ILE A 337 -16.32 -7.42 26.74
CA ILE A 337 -15.78 -6.15 26.21
C ILE A 337 -16.48 -5.88 24.88
N MET A 338 -17.18 -4.76 24.78
CA MET A 338 -18.02 -4.49 23.62
C MET A 338 -18.02 -3.01 23.21
N SER A 339 -18.63 -2.71 22.06
CA SER A 339 -18.90 -1.35 21.62
C SER A 339 -20.35 -1.25 21.14
N SER A 340 -21.24 -0.80 22.02
CA SER A 340 -22.68 -0.73 21.74
C SER A 340 -23.05 0.21 20.59
N ASP A 341 -22.26 1.26 20.38
CA ASP A 341 -22.41 2.21 19.27
C ASP A 341 -21.55 1.88 18.05
N SER A 342 -20.80 0.76 18.09
CA SER A 342 -19.89 0.31 17.03
C SER A 342 -18.76 1.27 16.69
N THR A 343 -18.47 2.26 17.55
CA THR A 343 -17.47 3.30 17.26
C THR A 343 -16.09 3.03 17.84
N SER A 344 -15.93 1.99 18.69
CA SER A 344 -14.67 1.74 19.38
C SER A 344 -13.48 1.73 18.41
N ARG A 345 -12.33 2.22 18.87
CA ARG A 345 -11.11 2.25 18.06
C ARG A 345 -10.09 1.22 18.53
N GLY A 346 -10.60 0.07 18.98
CA GLY A 346 -9.82 -1.13 19.28
C GLY A 346 -9.10 -1.16 20.63
N ILE A 347 -8.43 -2.29 20.86
CA ILE A 347 -7.68 -2.62 22.07
C ILE A 347 -6.25 -2.96 21.64
N ILE A 348 -5.27 -2.23 22.17
CA ILE A 348 -3.87 -2.35 21.76
C ILE A 348 -3.04 -2.73 22.98
N ILE A 349 -2.45 -3.92 22.97
CA ILE A 349 -1.54 -4.42 24.00
C ILE A 349 -0.12 -4.32 23.44
N LEU A 350 0.72 -3.50 24.08
CA LEU A 350 2.08 -3.21 23.66
C LEU A 350 3.09 -3.75 24.66
N ARG A 351 4.02 -4.56 24.17
CA ARG A 351 5.23 -5.02 24.88
C ARG A 351 4.97 -5.48 26.31
N ALA A 352 3.90 -6.25 26.50
CA ALA A 352 3.56 -6.81 27.80
C ALA A 352 4.72 -7.70 28.31
N PRO A 353 5.30 -7.41 29.49
CA PRO A 353 6.48 -8.12 29.99
C PRO A 353 6.16 -9.55 30.43
N GLU A 354 4.94 -9.78 30.91
CA GLU A 354 4.41 -11.11 31.23
C GLU A 354 3.34 -11.52 30.21
N ARG A 355 3.15 -12.84 30.07
CA ARG A 355 2.11 -13.41 29.20
C ARG A 355 0.72 -12.97 29.65
N SER A 356 -0.03 -12.36 28.72
CA SER A 356 -1.43 -11.97 28.89
C SER A 356 -2.34 -13.20 28.86
N ARG A 357 -3.53 -13.08 29.43
CA ARG A 357 -4.52 -14.17 29.44
C ARG A 357 -5.93 -13.63 29.25
N LEU A 358 -6.63 -14.16 28.26
CA LEU A 358 -8.07 -14.01 28.06
C LEU A 358 -8.70 -15.37 28.34
N GLU A 359 -9.58 -15.44 29.31
CA GLU A 359 -10.25 -16.68 29.71
C GLU A 359 -11.72 -16.40 29.99
N TYR A 360 -12.63 -17.14 29.35
CA TYR A 360 -14.08 -16.86 29.40
C TYR A 360 -14.40 -15.38 29.13
N THR A 361 -13.89 -14.88 28.01
CA THR A 361 -14.05 -13.49 27.56
C THR A 361 -14.89 -13.42 26.29
N GLU A 362 -15.75 -12.42 26.19
CA GLU A 362 -16.57 -12.13 25.00
C GLU A 362 -16.21 -10.75 24.45
N LEU A 363 -15.74 -10.70 23.20
CA LEU A 363 -15.36 -9.48 22.48
C LEU A 363 -16.38 -9.23 21.36
N LYS A 364 -17.14 -8.14 21.46
CA LYS A 364 -18.33 -7.91 20.61
C LYS A 364 -18.36 -6.52 19.97
N TYR A 365 -18.72 -6.44 18.69
CA TYR A 365 -18.95 -5.16 18.00
C TYR A 365 -17.75 -4.20 17.97
N LEU A 366 -16.54 -4.72 18.19
CA LEU A 366 -15.34 -3.91 18.21
C LEU A 366 -14.96 -3.45 16.80
N SER A 367 -14.19 -2.37 16.72
CA SER A 367 -13.57 -1.89 15.48
C SER A 367 -12.08 -1.58 15.70
N CYS A 368 -11.33 -1.33 14.62
CA CYS A 368 -9.89 -1.08 14.69
C CYS A 368 -9.52 0.40 14.87
N PRO A 369 -8.31 0.71 15.39
CA PRO A 369 -7.79 2.07 15.41
C PRO A 369 -7.42 2.54 14.00
N LYS A 370 -8.18 3.50 13.45
CA LYS A 370 -7.87 4.17 12.18
C LYS A 370 -7.79 5.68 12.37
N ASP A 371 -6.57 6.22 12.34
CA ASP A 371 -6.28 7.66 12.39
C ASP A 371 -5.49 8.10 11.13
N TYR A 372 -5.33 9.40 10.88
CA TYR A 372 -4.70 9.87 9.64
C TYR A 372 -3.21 9.47 9.55
N GLY A 373 -2.89 8.63 8.56
CA GLY A 373 -1.53 8.13 8.33
C GLY A 373 -1.06 7.07 9.33
N TYR A 374 -1.99 6.55 10.14
CA TYR A 374 -1.72 5.54 11.16
C TYR A 374 -2.95 4.64 11.32
N GLY A 375 -2.78 3.34 11.11
CA GLY A 375 -3.82 2.36 11.34
C GLY A 375 -3.21 1.09 11.92
N ILE A 376 -3.92 0.50 12.88
CA ILE A 376 -3.70 -0.89 13.28
C ILE A 376 -4.83 -1.70 12.66
N PRO A 377 -4.52 -2.83 12.02
CA PRO A 377 -5.52 -3.58 11.24
C PRO A 377 -6.55 -4.30 12.14
N GLY A 378 -6.11 -4.77 13.32
CA GLY A 378 -6.92 -5.52 14.28
C GLY A 378 -7.86 -4.68 15.16
N ALA A 379 -9.04 -5.23 15.46
CA ALA A 379 -9.90 -4.75 16.55
C ALA A 379 -9.26 -4.98 17.94
N ILE A 380 -8.49 -6.05 18.08
CA ILE A 380 -7.59 -6.30 19.20
C ILE A 380 -6.21 -6.70 18.68
N THR A 381 -5.17 -6.06 19.21
CA THR A 381 -3.78 -6.30 18.78
C THR A 381 -2.86 -6.60 19.96
N PHE A 382 -2.10 -7.68 19.84
CA PHE A 382 -1.00 -8.04 20.73
C PHE A 382 0.33 -7.88 20.01
N PHE A 383 1.01 -6.78 20.25
CA PHE A 383 2.31 -6.48 19.64
C PHE A 383 3.44 -6.73 20.63
N GLU A 384 4.35 -7.65 20.29
CA GLU A 384 5.46 -8.07 21.17
C GLU A 384 4.97 -8.46 22.57
N SER A 385 3.76 -9.01 22.64
CA SER A 385 3.01 -9.25 23.88
C SER A 385 2.45 -10.68 23.87
N PRO A 386 3.10 -11.65 24.54
CA PRO A 386 2.65 -13.04 24.49
C PRO A 386 1.27 -13.18 25.15
N VAL A 387 0.43 -14.09 24.65
CA VAL A 387 -0.96 -14.24 25.11
C VAL A 387 -1.46 -15.68 25.08
N ASP A 388 -2.22 -16.07 26.10
CA ASP A 388 -3.08 -17.27 26.08
C ASP A 388 -4.54 -16.86 25.98
N ILE A 389 -5.29 -17.44 25.04
CA ILE A 389 -6.69 -17.14 24.78
C ILE A 389 -7.46 -18.46 24.93
N VAL A 390 -8.30 -18.56 25.96
CA VAL A 390 -9.00 -19.81 26.32
C VAL A 390 -10.50 -19.53 26.48
N HIS A 391 -11.36 -20.40 25.95
CA HIS A 391 -12.82 -20.26 26.05
C HIS A 391 -13.33 -18.84 25.70
N THR A 392 -12.77 -18.22 24.67
CA THR A 392 -13.02 -16.82 24.32
C THR A 392 -13.80 -16.71 23.02
N THR A 393 -14.77 -15.80 22.96
CA THR A 393 -15.56 -15.54 21.76
C THR A 393 -15.24 -14.16 21.18
N PHE A 394 -14.96 -14.12 19.88
CA PHE A 394 -14.78 -12.92 19.07
C PHE A 394 -15.95 -12.83 18.10
N SER A 395 -16.68 -11.71 18.09
CA SER A 395 -17.89 -11.64 17.26
C SER A 395 -18.28 -10.25 16.79
N ASP A 396 -18.85 -10.20 15.59
CA ASP A 396 -19.61 -9.08 15.04
C ASP A 396 -18.80 -7.76 14.91
N ASN A 397 -17.50 -7.82 14.56
CA ASN A 397 -16.74 -6.58 14.32
C ASN A 397 -17.29 -5.80 13.13
N GLN A 398 -17.10 -4.49 13.17
CA GLN A 398 -17.75 -3.58 12.22
C GLN A 398 -16.76 -3.01 11.20
N ILE A 399 -15.61 -2.54 11.68
CA ILE A 399 -14.53 -1.99 10.85
C ILE A 399 -13.20 -2.59 11.28
N GLY A 400 -12.40 -3.03 10.31
CA GLY A 400 -11.09 -3.63 10.54
C GLY A 400 -10.69 -4.46 9.34
N ASP A 401 -9.39 -4.65 9.18
CA ASP A 401 -8.87 -5.69 8.28
C ASP A 401 -8.85 -7.03 9.04
N ASP A 402 -8.57 -6.99 10.36
CA ASP A 402 -8.57 -8.18 11.22
C ASP A 402 -9.44 -7.98 12.47
N PHE A 403 -9.95 -9.06 13.04
CA PHE A 403 -10.47 -9.03 14.42
C PHE A 403 -9.31 -9.11 15.42
N LEU A 404 -8.56 -10.22 15.40
CA LEU A 404 -7.41 -10.46 16.27
C LEU A 404 -6.12 -10.42 15.45
N ASN A 405 -5.22 -9.51 15.80
CA ASN A 405 -3.89 -9.42 15.20
C ASN A 405 -2.80 -9.64 16.28
N ILE A 406 -1.91 -10.60 16.04
CA ILE A 406 -0.79 -10.92 16.94
C ILE A 406 0.52 -10.74 16.18
N VAL A 407 1.46 -9.99 16.74
CA VAL A 407 2.67 -9.58 16.02
C VAL A 407 3.92 -9.82 16.86
N ARG A 408 4.90 -10.52 16.27
CA ARG A 408 6.24 -10.77 16.83
C ARG A 408 6.23 -11.34 18.25
N THR A 409 5.40 -12.35 18.49
CA THR A 409 5.29 -12.95 19.82
C THR A 409 4.80 -14.40 19.77
N ASN A 410 4.69 -15.00 20.94
CA ASN A 410 4.16 -16.35 21.11
C ASN A 410 2.72 -16.30 21.61
N PHE A 411 1.87 -17.21 21.12
CA PHE A 411 0.48 -17.29 21.55
C PHE A 411 -0.03 -18.74 21.68
N THR A 412 -1.09 -18.90 22.46
CA THR A 412 -1.94 -20.11 22.43
C THR A 412 -3.40 -19.67 22.32
N ILE A 413 -4.18 -20.35 21.48
CA ILE A 413 -5.63 -20.18 21.37
C ILE A 413 -6.26 -21.56 21.54
N ASP A 414 -7.09 -21.72 22.55
CA ASP A 414 -7.77 -22.99 22.83
C ASP A 414 -9.25 -22.76 23.13
N GLU A 415 -10.10 -23.61 22.58
CA GLU A 415 -11.55 -23.53 22.75
C GLU A 415 -12.14 -22.14 22.43
N ALA A 416 -11.61 -21.47 21.40
CA ALA A 416 -12.09 -20.15 20.98
C ALA A 416 -13.14 -20.25 19.86
N THR A 417 -14.00 -19.23 19.77
CA THR A 417 -14.97 -19.10 18.68
C THR A 417 -14.85 -17.72 18.05
N PHE A 418 -14.61 -17.69 16.74
CA PHE A 418 -14.68 -16.49 15.89
C PHE A 418 -15.95 -16.60 15.06
N GLN A 419 -16.85 -15.62 15.17
CA GLN A 419 -18.13 -15.68 14.45
C GLN A 419 -18.59 -14.33 13.91
N ASN A 420 -19.18 -14.34 12.71
CA ASN A 420 -19.72 -13.15 12.05
C ASN A 420 -18.68 -12.01 11.94
N ILE A 421 -17.50 -12.35 11.44
CA ILE A 421 -16.39 -11.42 11.33
C ILE A 421 -16.44 -10.76 9.95
N ASN A 422 -16.26 -9.45 9.86
CA ASN A 422 -16.40 -8.69 8.62
C ASN A 422 -15.30 -8.95 7.57
N ALA A 423 -14.11 -9.36 8.02
CA ALA A 423 -12.87 -9.51 7.25
C ALA A 423 -12.06 -10.68 7.86
N ASP A 424 -10.76 -10.50 8.14
CA ASP A 424 -9.91 -11.57 8.66
C ASP A 424 -10.22 -11.84 10.14
N ALA A 425 -10.40 -13.10 10.50
CA ALA A 425 -10.69 -13.47 11.90
C ALA A 425 -9.44 -13.43 12.76
N PHE A 426 -8.35 -14.01 12.26
CA PHE A 426 -7.07 -14.06 12.93
C PHE A 426 -5.92 -13.84 11.95
N ASP A 427 -5.09 -12.84 12.26
CA ASP A 427 -3.86 -12.51 11.55
C ASP A 427 -2.65 -12.65 12.50
N CYS A 428 -1.58 -13.32 12.03
CA CYS A 428 -0.31 -13.38 12.76
C CYS A 428 0.93 -13.12 11.90
N ASP A 429 1.67 -12.09 12.31
CA ASP A 429 2.93 -11.69 11.68
C ASP A 429 4.14 -12.06 12.56
N PHE A 430 5.02 -12.91 12.06
CA PHE A 430 6.31 -13.29 12.67
C PHE A 430 6.16 -13.95 14.06
N CYS A 431 5.21 -14.88 14.17
CA CYS A 431 4.81 -15.49 15.43
C CYS A 431 5.31 -16.94 15.61
N ASN A 432 5.15 -17.45 16.83
CA ASN A 432 5.07 -18.89 17.09
C ASN A 432 3.85 -19.20 17.94
N GLY A 433 3.00 -20.13 17.53
CA GLY A 433 1.82 -20.45 18.35
C GLY A 433 1.07 -21.68 17.95
N GLU A 434 -0.02 -21.91 18.68
CA GLU A 434 -0.94 -23.00 18.41
C GLU A 434 -2.40 -22.57 18.56
N ILE A 435 -3.27 -23.18 17.74
CA ILE A 435 -4.72 -23.01 17.78
C ILE A 435 -5.36 -24.39 17.89
N THR A 436 -6.11 -24.62 18.97
CA THR A 436 -6.74 -25.92 19.25
C THR A 436 -8.21 -25.80 19.57
N ASN A 437 -8.99 -26.84 19.24
CA ASN A 437 -10.39 -27.01 19.66
C ASN A 437 -11.31 -25.81 19.34
N SER A 438 -11.01 -25.08 18.27
CA SER A 438 -11.59 -23.76 17.98
C SER A 438 -12.49 -23.76 16.75
N LYS A 439 -13.35 -22.74 16.64
CA LYS A 439 -14.33 -22.59 15.57
C LYS A 439 -14.25 -21.24 14.87
N PHE A 440 -14.39 -21.24 13.54
CA PHE A 440 -14.47 -20.05 12.70
C PHE A 440 -15.72 -20.11 11.83
N LEU A 441 -16.67 -19.21 12.08
CA LEU A 441 -18.03 -19.28 11.51
C LEU A 441 -18.40 -17.95 10.85
N ASN A 442 -18.80 -17.96 9.58
CA ASN A 442 -19.22 -16.75 8.86
C ASN A 442 -18.13 -15.67 8.87
N ILE A 443 -17.00 -15.95 8.20
CA ILE A 443 -15.84 -15.06 8.17
C ILE A 443 -15.80 -14.36 6.81
N GLY A 444 -15.79 -13.03 6.82
CA GLY A 444 -15.92 -12.20 5.61
C GLY A 444 -14.69 -12.18 4.72
N ASN A 445 -13.53 -12.64 5.20
CA ASN A 445 -12.31 -12.83 4.41
C ASN A 445 -11.54 -14.08 4.89
N ASP A 446 -10.32 -13.99 5.40
CA ASP A 446 -9.53 -15.16 5.83
C ASP A 446 -9.85 -15.58 7.28
N ALA A 447 -9.96 -16.88 7.55
CA ALA A 447 -10.15 -17.36 8.93
C ALA A 447 -8.83 -17.35 9.72
N ILE A 448 -7.75 -17.88 9.14
CA ILE A 448 -6.39 -17.82 9.70
C ILE A 448 -5.44 -17.40 8.56
N ASP A 449 -4.92 -16.16 8.60
CA ASP A 449 -3.83 -15.69 7.73
C ASP A 449 -2.56 -15.48 8.57
N VAL A 450 -1.44 -16.01 8.08
CA VAL A 450 -0.15 -15.89 8.78
C VAL A 450 0.98 -15.54 7.84
N SER A 451 1.91 -14.71 8.31
CA SER A 451 3.09 -14.25 7.56
C SER A 451 4.37 -14.44 8.39
N GLY A 452 5.40 -15.08 7.83
CA GLY A 452 6.67 -15.36 8.53
C GLY A 452 6.52 -16.15 9.85
N THR A 453 5.47 -16.96 9.98
CA THR A 453 5.01 -17.54 11.25
C THR A 453 5.14 -19.06 11.27
N LYS A 454 5.41 -19.62 12.45
CA LYS A 454 5.34 -21.07 12.71
C LYS A 454 4.09 -21.36 13.56
N ILE A 455 3.16 -22.15 13.03
CA ILE A 455 1.87 -22.38 13.70
C ILE A 455 1.45 -23.85 13.65
N LYS A 456 0.88 -24.32 14.76
CA LYS A 456 0.19 -25.62 14.86
C LYS A 456 -1.31 -25.43 15.00
N ILE A 457 -2.09 -26.18 14.26
CA ILE A 457 -3.56 -26.08 14.24
C ILE A 457 -4.11 -27.49 14.43
N ALA A 458 -4.94 -27.70 15.46
CA ALA A 458 -5.52 -29.01 15.72
C ALA A 458 -6.98 -28.97 16.17
N ASN A 459 -7.81 -29.89 15.67
CA ASN A 459 -9.22 -30.01 16.04
C ASN A 459 -10.00 -28.70 15.79
N VAL A 460 -9.89 -28.16 14.57
CA VAL A 460 -10.52 -26.88 14.21
C VAL A 460 -11.65 -27.10 13.20
N TYR A 461 -12.76 -26.40 13.41
CA TYR A 461 -13.91 -26.39 12.51
C TYR A 461 -14.11 -25.01 11.89
N MET A 462 -14.22 -24.95 10.56
CA MET A 462 -14.41 -23.73 9.79
C MET A 462 -15.62 -23.86 8.87
N GLU A 463 -16.48 -22.86 8.84
CA GLU A 463 -17.67 -22.85 7.99
C GLU A 463 -17.96 -21.43 7.47
N ARG A 464 -18.29 -21.31 6.18
CA ARG A 464 -18.66 -20.05 5.52
C ARG A 464 -17.56 -18.99 5.60
N VAL A 465 -16.33 -19.37 5.27
CA VAL A 465 -15.18 -18.46 5.11
C VAL A 465 -15.15 -17.96 3.66
N GLN A 466 -15.22 -16.64 3.47
CA GLN A 466 -15.39 -16.05 2.13
C GLN A 466 -14.10 -15.98 1.30
N ASP A 467 -12.92 -16.01 1.93
CA ASP A 467 -11.65 -16.15 1.24
C ASP A 467 -10.93 -17.45 1.65
N LYS A 468 -9.91 -17.43 2.50
CA LYS A 468 -9.12 -18.62 2.84
C LYS A 468 -9.41 -19.12 4.26
N GLY A 469 -9.73 -20.40 4.37
CA GLY A 469 -9.79 -21.09 5.66
C GLY A 469 -8.43 -21.07 6.37
N LEU A 470 -7.43 -21.68 5.75
CA LEU A 470 -6.04 -21.65 6.21
C LEU A 470 -5.13 -21.01 5.15
N SER A 471 -4.44 -19.94 5.52
CA SER A 471 -3.53 -19.20 4.64
C SER A 471 -2.14 -19.06 5.30
N ALA A 472 -1.13 -19.69 4.69
CA ALA A 472 0.27 -19.56 5.08
C ALA A 472 1.05 -18.74 4.04
N GLY A 473 1.53 -17.55 4.43
CA GLY A 473 2.27 -16.63 3.57
C GLY A 473 3.70 -16.32 4.04
N GLU A 474 4.51 -15.83 3.10
CA GLU A 474 5.84 -15.26 3.33
C GLU A 474 6.75 -16.09 4.26
N ASP A 475 7.21 -17.24 3.79
CA ASP A 475 8.13 -18.15 4.52
C ASP A 475 7.53 -18.70 5.84
N SER A 476 6.21 -18.85 5.91
CA SER A 476 5.52 -19.47 7.04
C SER A 476 5.62 -21.00 7.02
N TYR A 477 5.52 -21.61 8.20
CA TYR A 477 5.44 -23.06 8.38
C TYR A 477 4.18 -23.40 9.20
N MET A 478 3.20 -24.04 8.56
CA MET A 478 1.90 -24.37 9.15
C MET A 478 1.72 -25.89 9.24
N GLU A 479 1.46 -26.39 10.45
CA GLU A 479 1.06 -27.78 10.70
C GLU A 479 -0.42 -27.83 11.07
N ALA A 480 -1.25 -28.53 10.29
CA ALA A 480 -2.68 -28.65 10.53
C ALA A 480 -3.08 -30.13 10.73
N LYS A 481 -3.88 -30.43 11.76
CA LYS A 481 -4.35 -31.79 12.01
C LYS A 481 -5.81 -31.81 12.42
N ASN A 482 -6.59 -32.74 11.88
CA ASN A 482 -8.00 -32.89 12.25
C ASN A 482 -8.77 -31.56 12.07
N VAL A 483 -8.76 -31.05 10.83
CA VAL A 483 -9.43 -29.79 10.47
C VAL A 483 -10.56 -30.07 9.50
N ILE A 484 -11.71 -29.47 9.76
CA ILE A 484 -12.90 -29.57 8.90
C ILE A 484 -13.20 -28.18 8.36
N ILE A 485 -13.25 -28.03 7.03
CA ILE A 485 -13.56 -26.77 6.36
C ILE A 485 -14.75 -26.99 5.43
N LYS A 486 -15.83 -26.22 5.61
CA LYS A 486 -17.08 -26.35 4.85
C LYS A 486 -17.56 -25.05 4.24
N ASN A 487 -18.25 -25.14 3.09
CA ASN A 487 -19.02 -24.03 2.51
C ASN A 487 -18.18 -22.74 2.35
N SER A 488 -16.91 -22.87 1.96
CA SER A 488 -15.92 -21.77 1.98
C SER A 488 -15.27 -21.60 0.62
N SER A 489 -14.67 -20.44 0.32
CA SER A 489 -14.07 -20.26 -1.01
C SER A 489 -12.79 -21.11 -1.18
N LEU A 490 -11.72 -20.78 -0.47
CA LEU A 490 -10.47 -21.53 -0.48
C LEU A 490 -10.30 -22.25 0.85
N ALA A 491 -10.06 -23.56 0.84
CA ALA A 491 -9.85 -24.31 2.08
C ALA A 491 -8.40 -24.18 2.59
N LEU A 492 -7.42 -24.69 1.84
CA LEU A 492 -6.01 -24.67 2.21
C LEU A 492 -5.16 -23.85 1.23
N THR A 493 -4.35 -22.93 1.73
CA THR A 493 -3.49 -22.07 0.89
C THR A 493 -2.10 -21.93 1.46
N ALA A 494 -1.06 -22.09 0.62
CA ALA A 494 0.30 -21.68 0.93
C ALA A 494 0.89 -20.82 -0.19
N LYS A 495 1.53 -19.71 0.19
CA LYS A 495 2.08 -18.71 -0.72
C LYS A 495 3.49 -18.27 -0.32
N ASP A 496 4.27 -17.79 -1.28
CA ASP A 496 5.52 -17.05 -1.03
C ASP A 496 6.54 -17.80 -0.14
N LYS A 497 7.05 -18.95 -0.62
CA LYS A 497 8.00 -19.84 0.07
C LYS A 497 7.45 -20.57 1.30
N SER A 498 6.16 -20.45 1.58
CA SER A 498 5.56 -21.11 2.75
C SER A 498 5.43 -22.62 2.58
N HIS A 499 5.40 -23.30 3.72
CA HIS A 499 5.33 -24.75 3.84
C HIS A 499 4.10 -25.16 4.68
N LEU A 500 3.24 -25.99 4.09
CA LEU A 500 2.04 -26.52 4.75
C LEU A 500 2.16 -28.04 4.94
N VAL A 501 2.04 -28.52 6.17
CA VAL A 501 1.94 -29.95 6.49
C VAL A 501 0.56 -30.19 7.08
N ALA A 502 -0.25 -31.07 6.49
CA ALA A 502 -1.57 -31.34 7.03
C ALA A 502 -1.90 -32.83 7.10
N SER A 503 -2.64 -33.24 8.14
CA SER A 503 -3.20 -34.58 8.22
C SER A 503 -4.65 -34.60 8.70
N ASP A 504 -5.41 -35.58 8.24
CA ASP A 504 -6.79 -35.79 8.69
C ASP A 504 -7.66 -34.54 8.41
N ILE A 505 -7.70 -34.12 7.15
CA ILE A 505 -8.41 -32.89 6.73
C ILE A 505 -9.67 -33.28 5.96
N THR A 506 -10.80 -32.68 6.32
CA THR A 506 -12.07 -32.82 5.58
C THR A 506 -12.45 -31.49 4.96
N ILE A 507 -12.61 -31.47 3.65
CA ILE A 507 -13.02 -30.30 2.86
C ILE A 507 -14.34 -30.64 2.18
N GLU A 508 -15.38 -29.87 2.48
CA GLU A 508 -16.71 -30.06 1.90
C GLU A 508 -17.22 -28.75 1.29
N ASP A 509 -17.74 -28.83 0.07
CA ASP A 509 -18.43 -27.72 -0.61
C ASP A 509 -17.63 -26.42 -0.62
N CYS A 510 -16.33 -26.54 -0.95
CA CYS A 510 -15.46 -25.40 -1.17
C CYS A 510 -15.18 -25.18 -2.66
N ASP A 511 -14.91 -23.94 -3.06
CA ASP A 511 -14.58 -23.64 -4.47
C ASP A 511 -13.22 -24.24 -4.85
N ILE A 512 -12.26 -24.12 -3.94
CA ILE A 512 -10.90 -24.62 -4.09
C ILE A 512 -10.48 -25.39 -2.83
N GLY A 513 -10.07 -26.65 -3.02
CA GLY A 513 -9.54 -27.49 -1.95
C GLY A 513 -8.18 -27.01 -1.47
N ILE A 514 -7.18 -27.05 -2.35
CA ILE A 514 -5.80 -26.64 -2.04
C ILE A 514 -5.29 -25.67 -3.11
N SER A 515 -4.62 -24.60 -2.70
CA SER A 515 -3.92 -23.69 -3.60
C SER A 515 -2.47 -23.43 -3.16
N LEU A 516 -1.52 -23.52 -4.09
CA LEU A 516 -0.09 -23.23 -3.87
C LEU A 516 0.42 -22.29 -4.97
N PHE A 517 0.99 -21.14 -4.59
CA PHE A 517 1.45 -20.16 -5.58
C PHE A 517 2.48 -19.15 -5.03
N GLN A 518 3.10 -18.39 -5.91
CA GLN A 518 4.01 -17.28 -5.60
C GLN A 518 3.34 -15.94 -5.94
N LYS A 519 2.91 -15.19 -4.93
CA LYS A 519 2.31 -13.86 -5.07
C LYS A 519 3.37 -12.77 -5.24
N LYS A 520 4.45 -12.88 -4.47
CA LYS A 520 5.52 -11.90 -4.31
C LYS A 520 6.81 -12.44 -4.95
N PRO A 521 7.37 -11.76 -5.96
CA PRO A 521 8.53 -12.25 -6.70
C PRO A 521 9.81 -12.34 -5.84
N GLU A 522 9.90 -11.58 -4.76
CA GLU A 522 11.03 -11.61 -3.81
C GLU A 522 11.10 -12.88 -2.95
N PHE A 523 10.02 -13.68 -2.93
CA PHE A 523 9.98 -14.99 -2.30
C PHE A 523 10.18 -16.12 -3.33
N GLY A 524 9.92 -17.37 -2.93
CA GLY A 524 9.95 -18.55 -3.80
C GLY A 524 8.59 -19.24 -3.92
N PRO A 525 8.52 -20.36 -4.66
CA PRO A 525 7.33 -21.19 -4.73
C PRO A 525 7.00 -21.83 -3.39
N ALA A 526 5.71 -22.15 -3.18
CA ALA A 526 5.22 -22.77 -1.94
C ALA A 526 5.26 -24.29 -2.02
N THR A 527 5.21 -24.97 -0.85
CA THR A 527 5.10 -26.43 -0.80
C THR A 527 4.05 -26.90 0.20
N ALA A 528 3.47 -28.08 -0.07
CA ALA A 528 2.60 -28.75 0.88
C ALA A 528 2.75 -30.28 0.87
N ASN A 529 2.57 -30.89 2.05
CA ASN A 529 2.53 -32.34 2.22
C ASN A 529 1.32 -32.72 3.06
N LEU A 530 0.38 -33.42 2.45
CA LEU A 530 -0.91 -33.74 3.02
C LEU A 530 -1.11 -35.25 3.14
N LYS A 531 -1.73 -35.68 4.23
CA LYS A 531 -2.06 -37.09 4.50
C LYS A 531 -3.52 -37.24 4.92
N ASN A 532 -4.21 -38.26 4.43
CA ASN A 532 -5.59 -38.55 4.81
C ASN A 532 -6.50 -37.31 4.62
N VAL A 533 -6.56 -36.79 3.40
CA VAL A 533 -7.42 -35.65 3.05
C VAL A 533 -8.65 -36.16 2.29
N THR A 534 -9.84 -35.84 2.80
CA THR A 534 -11.11 -36.13 2.15
C THR A 534 -11.69 -34.85 1.56
N MET A 535 -12.03 -34.87 0.27
CA MET A 535 -12.64 -33.72 -0.41
C MET A 535 -13.93 -34.12 -1.13
N ALA A 536 -15.02 -33.42 -0.81
CA ALA A 536 -16.29 -33.51 -1.52
C ALA A 536 -16.68 -32.10 -1.98
N LEU A 537 -16.39 -31.75 -3.24
CA LEU A 537 -16.63 -30.42 -3.79
C LEU A 537 -17.80 -30.49 -4.79
N ILE A 538 -18.92 -29.83 -4.49
CA ILE A 538 -20.13 -29.84 -5.36
C ILE A 538 -20.34 -28.55 -6.17
N HIS A 539 -19.40 -27.60 -6.11
CA HIS A 539 -19.48 -26.34 -6.85
C HIS A 539 -19.41 -26.57 -8.38
N PRO A 540 -20.03 -25.73 -9.25
CA PRO A 540 -20.05 -25.95 -10.71
C PRO A 540 -18.67 -26.02 -11.39
N GLU A 541 -17.67 -25.36 -10.83
CA GLU A 541 -16.29 -25.37 -11.33
C GLU A 541 -15.29 -25.43 -10.15
N PRO A 542 -15.16 -26.56 -9.44
CA PRO A 542 -14.29 -26.68 -8.29
C PRO A 542 -12.87 -27.05 -8.71
N PHE A 543 -11.87 -26.57 -7.96
CA PHE A 543 -10.49 -27.05 -8.08
C PHE A 543 -10.11 -27.84 -6.83
N TYR A 544 -9.91 -29.15 -6.98
CA TYR A 544 -9.32 -29.95 -5.90
C TYR A 544 -7.90 -29.45 -5.58
N TYR A 545 -7.11 -29.19 -6.62
CA TYR A 545 -5.73 -28.72 -6.53
C TYR A 545 -5.47 -27.59 -7.53
N LEU A 546 -5.08 -26.43 -7.03
CA LEU A 546 -4.64 -25.27 -7.82
C LEU A 546 -3.16 -24.98 -7.52
N VAL A 547 -2.26 -25.62 -8.26
CA VAL A 547 -0.83 -25.59 -8.01
C VAL A 547 -0.14 -24.81 -9.12
N GLU A 548 0.55 -23.72 -8.76
CA GLU A 548 1.35 -22.90 -9.67
C GLU A 548 2.67 -23.58 -10.05
N ASP A 549 3.22 -23.16 -11.19
CA ASP A 549 4.52 -23.64 -11.65
C ASP A 549 5.61 -23.49 -10.58
N ARG A 550 6.44 -24.54 -10.46
CA ARG A 550 7.50 -24.73 -9.44
C ARG A 550 7.03 -24.92 -7.99
N SER A 551 5.73 -24.80 -7.69
CA SER A 551 5.19 -25.20 -6.38
C SER A 551 5.06 -26.72 -6.30
N VAL A 552 5.16 -27.28 -5.09
CA VAL A 552 5.23 -28.74 -4.89
C VAL A 552 4.16 -29.20 -3.91
N LEU A 553 3.27 -30.09 -4.37
CA LEU A 553 2.20 -30.68 -3.55
C LEU A 553 2.35 -32.20 -3.50
N TYR A 554 2.42 -32.76 -2.30
CA TYR A 554 2.25 -34.20 -2.06
C TYR A 554 0.94 -34.48 -1.35
N VAL A 555 0.19 -35.48 -1.83
CA VAL A 555 -1.01 -36.01 -1.17
C VAL A 555 -0.84 -37.52 -1.01
N ASP A 556 -0.87 -38.00 0.23
CA ASP A 556 -0.65 -39.42 0.59
C ASP A 556 0.63 -40.01 -0.05
N GLY A 557 1.69 -39.19 -0.11
CA GLY A 557 2.98 -39.55 -0.70
C GLY A 557 3.05 -39.47 -2.22
N THR A 558 1.95 -39.15 -2.90
CA THR A 558 1.89 -38.97 -4.36
C THR A 558 2.10 -37.50 -4.72
N LEU A 559 3.02 -37.23 -5.66
CA LEU A 559 3.22 -35.88 -6.20
C LEU A 559 2.04 -35.50 -7.09
N ILE A 560 1.48 -34.30 -6.88
CA ILE A 560 0.44 -33.72 -7.73
C ILE A 560 1.11 -32.77 -8.72
N ASP A 561 0.80 -32.93 -10.01
CA ASP A 561 1.33 -32.07 -11.07
C ASP A 561 0.79 -30.64 -10.99
N THR A 562 1.54 -29.70 -11.54
CA THR A 562 1.11 -28.30 -11.73
C THR A 562 -0.20 -28.25 -12.52
N THR A 563 -1.17 -27.48 -12.03
CA THR A 563 -2.50 -27.39 -12.66
C THR A 563 -2.79 -26.05 -13.32
N SER A 564 -2.01 -25.00 -13.01
CA SER A 564 -2.15 -23.68 -13.66
C SER A 564 -0.85 -22.88 -13.62
N ALA A 565 -0.52 -22.18 -14.70
CA ALA A 565 0.62 -21.26 -14.74
C ALA A 565 0.27 -19.83 -14.28
N GLU A 566 -1.02 -19.53 -14.05
CA GLU A 566 -1.50 -18.17 -13.76
C GLU A 566 -2.47 -18.16 -12.57
N VAL A 567 -2.13 -18.82 -11.46
CA VAL A 567 -2.99 -18.94 -10.26
C VAL A 567 -3.52 -17.59 -9.78
N LYS A 568 -2.67 -16.56 -9.78
CA LYS A 568 -3.03 -15.19 -9.36
C LYS A 568 -4.18 -14.58 -10.15
N SER A 569 -4.36 -14.95 -11.43
CA SER A 569 -5.43 -14.41 -12.29
C SER A 569 -6.81 -14.92 -11.89
N LEU A 570 -6.89 -16.08 -11.21
CA LEU A 570 -8.14 -16.71 -10.79
C LEU A 570 -8.57 -16.28 -9.39
N LEU A 571 -7.61 -15.93 -8.52
CA LEU A 571 -7.84 -15.62 -7.12
C LEU A 571 -8.08 -14.11 -6.88
N TYR A 572 -8.35 -13.76 -5.62
CA TYR A 572 -8.51 -12.38 -5.13
C TYR A 572 -9.73 -11.64 -5.70
N GLY A 573 -10.87 -12.32 -5.74
CA GLY A 573 -12.13 -11.74 -6.23
C GLY A 573 -12.23 -11.63 -7.75
N ASN A 574 -11.28 -12.20 -8.50
CA ASN A 574 -11.40 -12.30 -9.95
C ASN A 574 -12.40 -13.39 -10.34
N LYS A 575 -12.17 -14.63 -9.88
CA LYS A 575 -13.07 -15.76 -10.05
C LYS A 575 -13.40 -16.46 -8.73
N TYR A 576 -12.39 -16.60 -7.86
CA TYR A 576 -12.52 -17.22 -6.53
C TYR A 576 -11.89 -16.34 -5.43
N GLY A 577 -12.29 -16.61 -4.19
CA GLY A 577 -11.89 -15.85 -3.00
C GLY A 577 -12.47 -14.44 -2.99
N GLU A 578 -12.35 -13.78 -1.85
CA GLU A 578 -12.73 -12.37 -1.69
C GLU A 578 -11.52 -11.46 -1.92
N ALA A 579 -11.74 -10.27 -2.49
CA ALA A 579 -10.69 -9.26 -2.57
C ALA A 579 -10.61 -8.50 -1.24
N SER A 580 -9.39 -8.32 -0.70
CA SER A 580 -9.21 -7.50 0.51
C SER A 580 -9.75 -6.08 0.29
N LYS A 581 -10.86 -5.76 0.96
CA LYS A 581 -11.49 -4.43 0.93
C LYS A 581 -10.71 -3.50 1.84
N ARG A 582 -9.48 -3.14 1.45
CA ARG A 582 -8.77 -2.01 2.09
C ARG A 582 -9.57 -0.75 1.80
N LYS A 583 -10.52 -0.41 2.67
CA LYS A 583 -11.14 0.91 2.70
C LYS A 583 -10.00 1.87 3.01
N LYS A 584 -9.37 2.43 1.98
CA LYS A 584 -8.29 3.42 2.12
C LYS A 584 -8.79 4.61 2.95
#